data_AF-A0A0M7B958-F1
#
_entry.id   AF-A0A0M7B958-F1
#
_cell.length_a   1.000
_cell.length_b   1.000
_cell.length_c   1.000
_cell.angle_alpha   90.00
_cell.angle_beta   90.00
_cell.angle_gamma   90.00
#
_symmetry.space_group_name_H-M   'P 1'
#
loop_
_entity.id
_entity.type
_entity.pdbx_description
1 polymer ?
#
loop_
_entity_poly.entity_id
_entity_poly.type
_entity_poly.pdbx_seq_one_letter_code
_entity_poly.pdbx_strand_id
1 'polypeptide(L)'
;MSFVPEAVCRFAGNEKGAVTVEWVVLAGAVTGLGLAMSAVINEGFLSLSGTVDSELRGKKYATAGTTYTDGFDHGAGGWDNGRVSDIPGIGNVLGPLPRTGGAESTSRTFFTDPDAADVSFEFDMLGMDELEADDSSTIYINGAAVGSISVSGGHATFTASEGNAERNISVRTQNIDSGVNLGGGSAPDARTAVQVTIGNDGSGQVSIGFGSDTSTGADNESFAVDNFSALGIDDGLNNSSTETGAGA
;
A
#
# COMPACT_ATOMS: atom_id res chain seq x y z
N MET A 1 -20.84 39.59 47.62
CA MET A 1 -21.34 38.55 48.55
C MET A 1 -21.46 37.28 47.73
N SER A 2 -20.45 36.40 47.84
CA SER A 2 -20.29 35.23 46.98
C SER A 2 -21.08 34.06 47.57
N PHE A 3 -22.12 33.60 46.87
CA PHE A 3 -22.88 32.42 47.24
C PHE A 3 -22.10 31.19 46.78
N VAL A 4 -21.20 30.68 47.62
CA VAL A 4 -20.77 29.29 47.49
C VAL A 4 -21.90 28.43 48.05
N PRO A 5 -22.55 27.57 47.24
CA PRO A 5 -23.68 26.77 47.70
C PRO A 5 -23.25 25.89 48.87
N GLU A 6 -24.08 25.78 49.91
CA GLU A 6 -23.84 24.96 51.12
C GLU A 6 -23.45 23.51 50.79
N ALA A 7 -23.89 23.01 49.63
CA ALA A 7 -23.53 21.72 49.06
C ALA A 7 -22.01 21.59 48.77
N VAL A 8 -21.35 22.64 48.29
CA VAL A 8 -19.91 22.62 47.93
C VAL A 8 -19.03 22.58 49.18
N CYS A 9 -19.39 23.32 50.23
CA CYS A 9 -18.68 23.25 51.51
C CYS A 9 -18.83 21.89 52.20
N ARG A 10 -20.03 21.29 52.13
CA ARG A 10 -20.27 19.90 52.62
C ARG A 10 -19.52 18.85 51.80
N PHE A 11 -19.37 19.07 50.50
CA PHE A 11 -18.63 18.19 49.61
C PHE A 11 -17.12 18.24 49.87
N ALA A 12 -16.55 19.45 50.00
CA ALA A 12 -15.13 19.65 50.28
C ALA A 12 -14.68 19.12 51.65
N GLY A 13 -15.59 19.07 52.64
CA GLY A 13 -15.31 18.52 53.98
C GLY A 13 -15.59 17.01 54.11
N ASN A 14 -16.09 16.33 53.07
CA ASN A 14 -16.44 14.92 53.13
C ASN A 14 -15.41 14.08 52.38
N GLU A 15 -14.48 13.47 53.14
CA GLU A 15 -13.41 12.61 52.62
C GLU A 15 -13.94 11.51 51.67
N LYS A 16 -15.14 10.98 51.90
CA LYS A 16 -15.74 9.95 51.04
C LYS A 16 -16.16 10.50 49.67
N GLY A 17 -16.61 11.75 49.60
CA GLY A 17 -16.97 12.42 48.34
C GLY A 17 -15.74 12.79 47.51
N ALA A 18 -14.67 13.25 48.17
CA ALA A 18 -13.40 13.54 47.54
C ALA A 18 -12.74 12.28 46.93
N VAL A 19 -12.76 11.15 47.66
CA VAL A 19 -12.23 9.86 47.18
C VAL A 19 -13.01 9.40 45.93
N THR A 20 -14.34 9.52 45.91
CA THR A 20 -15.11 9.12 44.71
C THR A 20 -14.79 9.94 43.46
N VAL A 21 -14.43 11.22 43.60
CA VAL A 21 -14.04 12.06 42.45
C VAL A 21 -12.69 11.64 41.90
N GLU A 22 -11.73 11.35 42.77
CA GLU A 22 -10.40 10.89 42.35
C GLU A 22 -10.48 9.56 41.58
N TRP A 23 -11.32 8.63 42.03
CA TRP A 23 -11.56 7.38 41.31
C TRP A 23 -12.23 7.61 39.94
N VAL A 24 -13.16 8.56 39.83
CA VAL A 24 -13.81 8.87 38.54
C VAL A 24 -12.84 9.53 37.57
N VAL A 25 -12.00 10.45 38.04
CA VAL A 25 -10.98 11.10 37.21
C VAL A 25 -9.91 10.09 36.78
N LEU A 26 -9.46 9.22 37.69
CA LEU A 26 -8.51 8.15 37.39
C LEU A 26 -9.10 7.14 36.40
N ALA A 27 -10.35 6.71 36.60
CA ALA A 27 -11.04 5.82 35.67
C ALA A 27 -11.20 6.47 34.30
N GLY A 28 -11.56 7.75 34.25
CA GLY A 28 -11.67 8.52 33.00
C GLY A 28 -10.32 8.68 32.26
N ALA A 29 -9.23 8.88 33.00
CA ALA A 29 -7.89 8.95 32.42
C ALA A 29 -7.44 7.59 31.85
N VAL A 30 -7.72 6.49 32.57
CA VAL A 30 -7.38 5.13 32.11
C VAL A 30 -8.22 4.73 30.90
N THR A 31 -9.52 5.05 30.86
CA THR A 31 -10.34 4.76 29.67
C THR A 31 -9.95 5.63 28.48
N GLY A 32 -9.63 6.91 28.70
CA GLY A 32 -9.10 7.80 27.66
C GLY A 32 -7.79 7.30 27.07
N LEU A 33 -6.87 6.83 27.92
CA LEU A 33 -5.62 6.20 27.47
C LEU A 33 -5.87 4.89 26.70
N GLY A 34 -6.82 4.07 27.17
CA GLY A 34 -7.20 2.83 26.48
C GLY A 34 -7.72 3.07 25.07
N LEU A 35 -8.57 4.09 24.88
CA LEU A 35 -9.08 4.49 23.56
C LEU A 35 -7.95 5.04 22.66
N ALA A 36 -7.02 5.81 23.21
CA ALA A 36 -5.87 6.30 22.47
C ALA A 36 -4.95 5.16 22.01
N MET A 37 -4.73 4.15 22.86
CA MET A 37 -3.95 2.97 22.51
C MET A 37 -4.64 2.11 21.44
N SER A 38 -5.97 2.03 21.43
CA SER A 38 -6.70 1.28 20.40
C SER A 38 -6.44 1.82 18.99
N ALA A 39 -6.30 3.14 18.81
CA ALA A 39 -5.97 3.73 17.52
C ALA A 39 -4.59 3.25 17.02
N VAL A 40 -3.57 3.34 17.89
CA VAL A 40 -2.19 2.91 17.58
C VAL A 40 -2.11 1.41 17.31
N ILE A 41 -2.87 0.59 18.04
CA ILE A 41 -2.91 -0.86 17.84
C ILE A 41 -3.58 -1.21 16.51
N ASN A 42 -4.64 -0.49 16.13
CA ASN A 42 -5.33 -0.75 14.85
C ASN A 42 -4.45 -0.42 13.65
N GLU A 43 -3.73 0.71 13.68
CA GLU A 43 -2.74 1.07 12.65
C GLU A 43 -1.63 0.01 12.57
N GLY A 44 -1.05 -0.39 13.71
CA GLY A 44 -0.02 -1.43 13.76
C GLY A 44 -0.51 -2.81 13.31
N PHE A 45 -1.77 -3.15 13.60
CA PHE A 45 -2.36 -4.43 13.17
C PHE A 45 -2.68 -4.44 11.67
N LEU A 46 -3.11 -3.32 11.10
CA LEU A 46 -3.36 -3.19 9.65
C LEU A 46 -2.04 -3.27 8.86
N SER A 47 -1.00 -2.57 9.31
CA SER A 47 0.35 -2.68 8.75
C SER A 47 0.92 -4.10 8.86
N LEU A 48 0.79 -4.75 10.03
CA LEU A 48 1.24 -6.13 10.21
C LEU A 48 0.41 -7.11 9.37
N SER A 49 -0.90 -6.90 9.24
CA SER A 49 -1.77 -7.74 8.42
C SER A 49 -1.44 -7.58 6.93
N GLY A 50 -1.14 -6.37 6.47
CA GLY A 50 -0.66 -6.12 5.10
C GLY A 50 0.68 -6.79 4.84
N THR A 51 1.61 -6.66 5.79
CA THR A 51 2.92 -7.32 5.72
C THR A 51 2.78 -8.85 5.71
N VAL A 52 1.97 -9.43 6.58
CA VAL A 52 1.76 -10.89 6.63
C VAL A 52 1.05 -11.40 5.37
N ASP A 53 0.08 -10.67 4.83
CA ASP A 53 -0.55 -11.03 3.56
C ASP A 53 0.45 -10.98 2.40
N SER A 54 1.28 -9.93 2.33
CA SER A 54 2.38 -9.81 1.37
C SER A 54 3.39 -10.96 1.48
N GLU A 55 3.81 -11.30 2.70
CA GLU A 55 4.73 -12.41 2.98
C GLU A 55 4.10 -13.78 2.65
N LEU A 56 2.79 -13.95 2.83
CA LEU A 56 2.09 -15.18 2.49
C LEU A 56 1.84 -15.31 0.98
N ARG A 57 1.58 -14.21 0.27
CA ARG A 57 1.48 -14.20 -1.20
C ARG A 57 2.84 -14.40 -1.87
N GLY A 58 3.90 -13.80 -1.32
CA GLY A 58 5.29 -13.97 -1.74
C GLY A 58 5.86 -15.37 -1.53
N LYS A 59 5.25 -16.20 -0.67
CA LYS A 59 5.60 -17.63 -0.52
C LYS A 59 4.99 -18.49 -1.64
N LYS A 60 5.41 -18.24 -2.89
CA LYS A 60 5.25 -19.20 -3.98
C LYS A 60 6.47 -20.12 -4.07
N TYR A 61 6.21 -21.41 -4.28
CA TYR A 61 7.23 -22.45 -4.39
C TYR A 61 8.16 -22.23 -5.60
N ALA A 62 9.47 -22.15 -5.33
CA ALA A 62 10.58 -22.30 -6.27
C ALA A 62 10.47 -21.54 -7.61
N THR A 63 10.42 -20.21 -7.55
CA THR A 63 10.97 -19.37 -8.62
C THR A 63 12.43 -19.11 -8.28
N ALA A 64 13.35 -19.26 -9.24
CA ALA A 64 14.75 -18.86 -9.03
C ALA A 64 14.82 -17.34 -8.78
N GLY A 65 15.89 -16.86 -8.15
CA GLY A 65 16.03 -15.47 -7.76
C GLY A 65 15.52 -15.12 -6.37
N THR A 66 15.73 -13.86 -6.03
CA THR A 66 15.43 -13.24 -4.73
C THR A 66 14.04 -12.57 -4.78
N THR A 67 13.50 -12.27 -3.60
CA THR A 67 12.28 -11.46 -3.43
C THR A 67 12.63 -10.08 -2.91
N TYR A 68 12.07 -9.04 -3.51
CA TYR A 68 12.05 -7.68 -2.97
C TYR A 68 10.66 -7.40 -2.39
N THR A 69 10.60 -6.75 -1.23
CA THR A 69 9.35 -6.28 -0.62
C THR A 69 9.49 -4.82 -0.17
N ASP A 70 8.40 -4.07 -0.25
CA ASP A 70 8.35 -2.66 0.10
C ASP A 70 6.95 -2.27 0.56
N GLY A 71 6.83 -1.94 1.85
CA GLY A 71 5.66 -1.26 2.43
C GLY A 71 5.88 0.25 2.57
N PHE A 72 6.91 0.81 1.92
CA PHE A 72 7.21 2.24 1.86
C PHE A 72 7.53 2.96 3.18
N ASP A 73 7.65 2.23 4.29
CA ASP A 73 8.04 2.77 5.62
C ASP A 73 9.42 3.47 5.64
N HIS A 74 10.27 3.15 4.67
CA HIS A 74 11.61 3.71 4.53
C HIS A 74 11.72 4.71 3.38
N GLY A 75 10.58 5.17 2.84
CA GLY A 75 10.51 6.08 1.70
C GLY A 75 10.54 5.36 0.35
N ALA A 76 10.52 6.13 -0.74
CA ALA A 76 10.45 5.62 -2.11
C ALA A 76 11.85 5.40 -2.75
N GLY A 77 12.84 4.98 -1.96
CA GLY A 77 14.20 4.76 -2.46
C GLY A 77 14.22 3.74 -3.60
N GLY A 78 14.80 4.10 -4.74
CA GLY A 78 14.84 3.25 -5.94
C GLY A 78 13.62 3.36 -6.86
N TRP A 79 12.61 4.15 -6.50
CA TRP A 79 11.50 4.50 -7.37
C TRP A 79 11.75 5.86 -8.04
N ASP A 80 11.72 5.88 -9.36
CA ASP A 80 11.78 7.11 -10.15
C ASP A 80 10.49 7.89 -9.95
N ASN A 81 10.61 9.17 -9.58
CA ASN A 81 9.49 10.07 -9.21
C ASN A 81 8.57 9.52 -8.10
N GLY A 82 9.05 8.55 -7.31
CA GLY A 82 8.29 8.00 -6.21
C GLY A 82 8.10 9.02 -5.08
N ARG A 83 6.86 9.16 -4.63
CA ARG A 83 6.49 9.93 -3.43
C ARG A 83 5.88 8.99 -2.42
N VAL A 84 6.29 9.08 -1.16
CA VAL A 84 5.63 8.39 -0.06
C VAL A 84 4.75 9.35 0.71
N SER A 85 3.55 8.89 1.06
CA SER A 85 2.65 9.55 1.99
C SER A 85 2.09 8.56 2.98
N ASP A 86 1.79 9.04 4.19
CA ASP A 86 1.04 8.28 5.18
C ASP A 86 -0.47 8.44 4.92
N ILE A 87 -1.19 7.33 4.80
CA ILE A 87 -2.65 7.29 4.79
C ILE A 87 -3.11 6.79 6.17
N PRO A 88 -3.87 7.60 6.94
CA PRO A 88 -4.36 7.19 8.25
C PRO A 88 -5.14 5.87 8.18
N GLY A 89 -4.69 4.88 8.96
CA GLY A 89 -5.29 3.54 8.99
C GLY A 89 -4.68 2.53 8.00
N ILE A 90 -3.86 2.97 7.03
CA ILE A 90 -3.12 2.07 6.12
C ILE A 90 -1.64 2.09 6.48
N GLY A 91 -1.06 3.29 6.61
CA GLY A 91 0.38 3.50 6.80
C GLY A 91 1.02 4.18 5.59
N ASN A 92 2.32 3.99 5.41
CA ASN A 92 3.07 4.58 4.32
C ASN A 92 2.76 3.90 2.98
N VAL A 93 2.48 4.69 1.96
CA VAL A 93 2.16 4.21 0.61
C VAL A 93 2.94 4.98 -0.44
N LEU A 94 3.18 4.37 -1.60
CA LEU A 94 3.69 5.04 -2.79
C LEU A 94 2.56 5.80 -3.49
N GLY A 95 2.47 7.09 -3.19
CA GLY A 95 1.52 8.01 -3.79
C GLY A 95 1.24 9.22 -2.92
N PRO A 96 0.08 9.88 -3.11
CA PRO A 96 -0.71 9.94 -4.32
C PRO A 96 0.09 9.90 -5.62
N LEU A 97 -0.33 9.07 -6.57
CA LEU A 97 0.24 9.03 -7.90
C LEU A 97 -0.07 10.35 -8.62
N PRO A 98 0.92 11.00 -9.27
CA PRO A 98 0.69 12.23 -10.00
C PRO A 98 -0.31 12.06 -11.14
N ARG A 99 -1.14 13.08 -11.36
CA ARG A 99 -1.99 13.14 -12.55
C ARG A 99 -1.12 13.39 -13.79
N THR A 100 -1.12 12.42 -14.71
CA THR A 100 -0.31 12.45 -15.93
C THR A 100 -1.12 12.21 -17.20
N GLY A 101 -2.45 12.18 -17.11
CA GLY A 101 -3.29 11.78 -18.25
C GLY A 101 -3.12 10.29 -18.57
N GLY A 102 -2.88 9.49 -17.53
CA GLY A 102 -2.61 8.05 -17.62
C GLY A 102 -1.16 7.69 -17.89
N ALA A 103 -0.32 8.60 -18.41
CA ALA A 103 1.08 8.31 -18.75
C ALA A 103 1.92 7.82 -17.55
N GLU A 104 2.89 6.93 -17.79
CA GLU A 104 3.80 6.44 -16.74
C GLU A 104 4.48 7.61 -16.02
N SER A 105 4.35 7.64 -14.70
CA SER A 105 4.79 8.75 -13.85
C SER A 105 5.85 8.30 -12.84
N THR A 106 5.60 7.15 -12.21
CA THR A 106 6.41 6.56 -11.15
C THR A 106 6.81 5.17 -11.60
N SER A 107 8.08 4.82 -11.53
CA SER A 107 8.53 3.51 -12.01
C SER A 107 9.75 3.00 -11.25
N ARG A 108 10.02 1.71 -11.38
CA ARG A 108 11.23 1.10 -10.84
C ARG A 108 11.68 -0.06 -11.71
N THR A 109 12.98 -0.09 -11.97
CA THR A 109 13.64 -1.18 -12.69
C THR A 109 14.27 -2.17 -11.71
N PHE A 110 14.09 -3.46 -11.99
CA PHE A 110 14.70 -4.58 -11.29
C PHE A 110 15.59 -5.37 -12.24
N PHE A 111 16.70 -5.92 -11.73
CA PHE A 111 17.46 -6.93 -12.45
C PHE A 111 16.75 -8.27 -12.35
N THR A 112 16.70 -9.03 -13.44
CA THR A 112 16.06 -10.35 -13.46
C THR A 112 17.08 -11.43 -13.18
N ASP A 113 16.68 -12.45 -12.40
CA ASP A 113 17.51 -13.64 -12.24
C ASP A 113 17.50 -14.41 -13.57
N PRO A 114 18.67 -14.76 -14.15
CA PRO A 114 18.73 -15.45 -15.43
C PRO A 114 18.10 -16.86 -15.42
N ASP A 115 18.00 -17.49 -14.24
CA ASP A 115 17.39 -18.81 -14.06
C ASP A 115 15.88 -18.71 -13.74
N ALA A 116 15.34 -17.51 -13.51
CA ALA A 116 13.91 -17.32 -13.29
C ALA A 116 13.15 -17.44 -14.61
N ALA A 117 12.14 -18.32 -14.66
CA ALA A 117 11.28 -18.46 -15.84
C ALA A 117 10.36 -17.24 -16.04
N ASP A 118 9.92 -16.63 -14.93
CA ASP A 118 9.02 -15.49 -14.91
C ASP A 118 9.45 -14.51 -13.80
N VAL A 119 9.10 -13.24 -13.98
CA VAL A 119 9.12 -12.21 -12.94
C VAL A 119 7.68 -11.91 -12.55
N SER A 120 7.41 -11.85 -11.26
CA SER A 120 6.09 -11.47 -10.74
C SER A 120 6.19 -10.23 -9.87
N PHE A 121 5.29 -9.28 -10.11
CA PHE A 121 5.02 -8.16 -9.23
C PHE A 121 3.69 -8.37 -8.53
N GLU A 122 3.64 -8.12 -7.24
CA GLU A 122 2.40 -8.14 -6.46
C GLU A 122 2.32 -6.87 -5.62
N PHE A 123 1.15 -6.24 -5.56
CA PHE A 123 0.93 -5.02 -4.79
C PHE A 123 -0.57 -4.80 -4.58
N ASP A 124 -0.91 -3.95 -3.63
CA ASP A 124 -2.25 -3.43 -3.49
C ASP A 124 -2.34 -2.05 -4.17
N MET A 125 -3.32 -1.89 -5.05
CA MET A 125 -3.73 -0.60 -5.61
C MET A 125 -4.85 -0.03 -4.73
N LEU A 126 -4.62 1.16 -4.19
CA LEU A 126 -5.59 1.93 -3.41
C LEU A 126 -6.21 2.98 -4.33
N GLY A 127 -7.53 2.99 -4.43
CA GLY A 127 -8.28 4.10 -5.01
C GLY A 127 -8.98 4.84 -3.89
N MET A 128 -8.60 6.11 -3.69
CA MET A 128 -9.01 6.92 -2.56
C MET A 128 -9.93 8.06 -3.01
N ASP A 129 -10.86 8.39 -2.12
CA ASP A 129 -11.80 9.49 -2.18
C ASP A 129 -12.85 9.37 -3.31
N GLU A 130 -13.35 10.48 -3.84
CA GLU A 130 -14.52 10.53 -4.73
C GLU A 130 -14.18 10.20 -6.20
N LEU A 131 -13.48 9.09 -6.44
CA LEU A 131 -13.12 8.66 -7.79
C LEU A 131 -14.35 8.41 -8.69
N GLU A 132 -14.23 8.88 -9.91
CA GLU A 132 -15.24 8.87 -10.96
C GLU A 132 -14.99 7.74 -11.96
N ALA A 133 -15.98 7.41 -12.79
CA ALA A 133 -15.90 6.24 -13.66
C ALA A 133 -14.79 6.34 -14.74
N ASP A 134 -14.37 7.54 -15.08
CA ASP A 134 -13.26 7.85 -15.98
C ASP A 134 -11.91 7.98 -15.27
N ASP A 135 -11.89 8.02 -13.93
CA ASP A 135 -10.65 8.01 -13.17
C ASP A 135 -10.00 6.65 -13.18
N SER A 136 -8.72 6.61 -13.51
CA SER A 136 -7.99 5.35 -13.51
C SER A 136 -6.52 5.49 -13.16
N SER A 137 -5.96 4.39 -12.65
CA SER A 137 -4.53 4.15 -12.61
C SER A 137 -4.14 3.13 -13.66
N THR A 138 -3.12 3.43 -14.45
CA THR A 138 -2.56 2.54 -15.48
C THR A 138 -1.26 1.92 -15.00
N ILE A 139 -1.13 0.60 -15.20
CA ILE A 139 0.05 -0.18 -14.88
C ILE A 139 0.89 -0.34 -16.15
N TYR A 140 2.19 -0.14 -16.02
CA TYR A 140 3.18 -0.21 -17.09
C TYR A 140 4.21 -1.29 -16.81
N ILE A 141 4.63 -1.97 -17.88
CA ILE A 141 5.75 -2.90 -17.87
C ILE A 141 6.67 -2.51 -19.01
N ASN A 142 7.94 -2.23 -18.70
CA ASN A 142 8.92 -1.74 -19.65
C ASN A 142 8.41 -0.53 -20.46
N GLY A 143 7.69 0.39 -19.80
CA GLY A 143 7.10 1.59 -20.39
C GLY A 143 5.86 1.37 -21.27
N ALA A 144 5.37 0.13 -21.40
CA ALA A 144 4.17 -0.20 -22.17
C ALA A 144 3.01 -0.55 -21.22
N ALA A 145 1.82 0.02 -21.47
CA ALA A 145 0.64 -0.25 -20.66
C ALA A 145 0.25 -1.74 -20.72
N VAL A 146 -0.12 -2.30 -19.57
CA VAL A 146 -0.60 -3.68 -19.42
C VAL A 146 -2.03 -3.77 -18.88
N GLY A 147 -2.53 -2.69 -18.29
CA GLY A 147 -3.93 -2.57 -17.93
C GLY A 147 -4.17 -1.37 -17.05
N SER A 148 -5.44 -1.07 -16.79
CA SER A 148 -5.85 0.01 -15.91
C SER A 148 -6.88 -0.47 -14.89
N ILE A 149 -6.90 0.20 -13.74
CA ILE A 149 -7.91 0.05 -12.70
C ILE A 149 -8.65 1.38 -12.62
N SER A 150 -9.97 1.35 -12.84
CA SER A 150 -10.86 2.48 -12.55
C SER A 150 -11.68 2.20 -11.30
N VAL A 151 -12.04 3.24 -10.55
CA VAL A 151 -12.84 3.12 -9.33
C VAL A 151 -14.02 4.07 -9.43
N SER A 152 -15.24 3.57 -9.26
CA SER A 152 -16.44 4.40 -9.23
C SER A 152 -17.31 4.02 -8.05
N GLY A 153 -17.58 4.98 -7.17
CA GLY A 153 -18.34 4.74 -5.94
C GLY A 153 -17.70 3.67 -5.03
N GLY A 154 -16.37 3.61 -4.99
CA GLY A 154 -15.60 2.60 -4.25
C GLY A 154 -15.60 1.21 -4.89
N HIS A 155 -16.03 1.06 -6.15
CA HIS A 155 -15.97 -0.20 -6.87
C HIS A 155 -14.89 -0.19 -7.94
N ALA A 156 -13.85 -0.99 -7.73
CA ALA A 156 -12.76 -1.12 -8.68
C ALA A 156 -13.10 -2.07 -9.85
N THR A 157 -12.75 -1.65 -11.06
CA THR A 157 -12.85 -2.44 -12.30
C THR A 157 -11.50 -2.47 -13.00
N PHE A 158 -11.01 -3.67 -13.33
CA PHE A 158 -9.79 -3.84 -14.11
C PHE A 158 -10.08 -3.98 -15.61
N THR A 159 -9.31 -3.28 -16.44
CA THR A 159 -9.33 -3.39 -17.90
C THR A 159 -7.93 -3.74 -18.40
N ALA A 160 -7.77 -4.92 -19.00
CA ALA A 160 -6.50 -5.34 -19.58
C ALA A 160 -6.18 -4.58 -20.88
N SER A 161 -4.90 -4.26 -21.10
CA SER A 161 -4.45 -3.75 -22.40
C SER A 161 -4.38 -4.88 -23.44
N GLU A 162 -4.59 -4.52 -24.71
CA GLU A 162 -4.35 -5.43 -25.84
C GLU A 162 -2.85 -5.79 -25.93
N GLY A 163 -2.54 -6.96 -26.50
CA GLY A 163 -1.15 -7.36 -26.74
C GLY A 163 -0.43 -7.98 -25.54
N ASN A 164 -1.09 -8.19 -24.41
CA ASN A 164 -0.45 -8.78 -23.22
C ASN A 164 -0.01 -10.23 -23.42
N ALA A 165 -0.84 -11.05 -24.07
CA ALA A 165 -0.54 -12.47 -24.29
C ALA A 165 0.69 -12.65 -25.20
N GLU A 166 0.81 -11.82 -26.23
CA GLU A 166 1.94 -11.79 -27.18
C GLU A 166 3.25 -11.37 -26.51
N ARG A 167 3.15 -10.58 -25.43
CA ARG A 167 4.26 -10.15 -24.58
C ARG A 167 4.52 -11.10 -23.40
N ASN A 168 3.82 -12.24 -23.34
CA ASN A 168 3.86 -13.19 -22.24
C ASN A 168 3.57 -12.55 -20.85
N ILE A 169 2.63 -11.59 -20.84
CA ILE A 169 2.19 -10.87 -19.66
C ILE A 169 0.81 -11.38 -19.24
N SER A 170 0.65 -11.69 -17.95
CA SER A 170 -0.66 -11.93 -17.34
C SER A 170 -0.86 -10.99 -16.16
N VAL A 171 -2.09 -10.46 -16.04
CA VAL A 171 -2.49 -9.61 -14.91
C VAL A 171 -3.69 -10.25 -14.25
N ARG A 172 -3.65 -10.38 -12.93
CA ARG A 172 -4.74 -10.85 -12.09
C ARG A 172 -5.06 -9.77 -11.06
N THR A 173 -6.34 -9.54 -10.85
CA THR A 173 -6.81 -8.56 -9.87
C THR A 173 -7.86 -9.19 -8.96
N GLN A 174 -7.86 -8.81 -7.69
CA GLN A 174 -8.89 -9.17 -6.72
C GLN A 174 -9.28 -7.93 -5.94
N ASN A 175 -10.56 -7.57 -5.97
CA ASN A 175 -11.09 -6.53 -5.10
C ASN A 175 -11.10 -7.07 -3.67
N ILE A 176 -10.33 -6.43 -2.80
CA ILE A 176 -10.22 -6.77 -1.38
C ILE A 176 -11.26 -5.97 -0.60
N ASP A 177 -11.28 -4.66 -0.84
CA ASP A 177 -12.23 -3.74 -0.24
C ASP A 177 -12.99 -2.98 -1.32
N SER A 178 -14.28 -2.74 -1.10
CA SER A 178 -15.11 -1.97 -2.03
C SER A 178 -16.17 -1.17 -1.28
N GLY A 179 -16.21 0.14 -1.51
CA GLY A 179 -17.19 1.03 -0.91
C GLY A 179 -16.98 1.26 0.59
N VAL A 180 -15.73 1.15 1.06
CA VAL A 180 -15.36 1.36 2.47
C VAL A 180 -14.54 2.63 2.60
N ASN A 181 -14.41 3.18 3.80
CA ASN A 181 -13.49 4.27 4.08
C ASN A 181 -12.17 3.69 4.58
N LEU A 182 -11.13 3.75 3.76
CA LEU A 182 -9.77 3.28 4.04
C LEU A 182 -8.90 4.39 4.63
N GLY A 183 -9.39 5.63 4.71
CA GLY A 183 -8.72 6.77 5.32
C GLY A 183 -9.19 8.10 4.73
N GLY A 184 -8.79 9.22 5.34
CA GLY A 184 -9.08 10.54 4.80
C GLY A 184 -10.54 10.99 4.98
N GLY A 185 -11.23 11.29 3.87
CA GLY A 185 -12.58 11.85 3.83
C GLY A 185 -13.68 10.85 4.24
N SER A 186 -14.94 11.14 3.91
CA SER A 186 -16.06 10.19 4.09
C SER A 186 -16.43 9.42 2.82
N ALA A 187 -15.65 9.61 1.77
CA ALA A 187 -15.90 9.04 0.46
C ALA A 187 -15.62 7.52 0.44
N PRO A 188 -16.26 6.78 -0.48
CA PRO A 188 -16.04 5.35 -0.63
C PRO A 188 -14.77 5.04 -1.41
N ASP A 189 -13.81 4.43 -0.73
CA ASP A 189 -12.54 3.96 -1.26
C ASP A 189 -12.62 2.50 -1.74
N ALA A 190 -11.58 2.08 -2.46
CA ALA A 190 -11.37 0.72 -2.92
C ALA A 190 -9.93 0.26 -2.74
N ARG A 191 -9.75 -1.03 -2.42
CA ARG A 191 -8.44 -1.69 -2.47
C ARG A 191 -8.51 -2.90 -3.38
N THR A 192 -7.60 -2.95 -4.35
CA THR A 192 -7.46 -4.05 -5.30
C THR A 192 -6.08 -4.66 -5.19
N ALA A 193 -6.02 -5.93 -4.83
CA ALA A 193 -4.81 -6.74 -4.94
C ALA A 193 -4.51 -7.00 -6.42
N VAL A 194 -3.28 -6.75 -6.85
CA VAL A 194 -2.83 -6.92 -8.22
C VAL A 194 -1.63 -7.86 -8.24
N GLN A 195 -1.65 -8.81 -9.18
CA GLN A 195 -0.50 -9.60 -9.57
C GLN A 195 -0.26 -9.44 -11.06
N VAL A 196 0.95 -9.00 -11.41
CA VAL A 196 1.46 -8.98 -12.79
C VAL A 196 2.55 -10.04 -12.91
N THR A 197 2.48 -10.91 -13.90
CA THR A 197 3.52 -11.91 -14.20
C THR A 197 3.97 -11.77 -15.65
N ILE A 198 5.28 -11.73 -15.86
CA ILE A 198 5.94 -11.63 -17.16
C ILE A 198 6.93 -12.76 -17.30
N GLY A 199 6.92 -13.43 -18.45
CA GLY A 199 8.00 -14.35 -18.80
C GLY A 199 9.33 -13.64 -18.95
N ASN A 200 10.37 -14.21 -18.35
CA ASN A 200 11.72 -13.67 -18.47
C ASN A 200 12.20 -13.84 -19.92
N ASP A 201 12.47 -12.71 -20.58
CA ASP A 201 12.90 -12.66 -21.98
C ASP A 201 14.44 -12.67 -22.14
N GLY A 202 15.18 -12.74 -21.02
CA GLY A 202 16.64 -12.70 -21.00
C GLY A 202 17.23 -11.30 -21.21
N SER A 203 16.42 -10.24 -21.15
CA SER A 203 16.91 -8.85 -21.21
C SER A 203 17.74 -8.45 -19.98
N GLY A 204 17.65 -9.22 -18.90
CA GLY A 204 18.37 -9.00 -17.63
C GLY A 204 17.75 -7.93 -16.74
N GLN A 205 16.68 -7.27 -17.18
CA GLN A 205 15.99 -6.25 -16.40
C GLN A 205 14.51 -6.14 -16.77
N VAL A 206 13.69 -5.72 -15.82
CA VAL A 206 12.28 -5.41 -16.05
C VAL A 206 11.89 -4.19 -15.23
N SER A 207 11.15 -3.28 -15.85
CA SER A 207 10.58 -2.12 -15.19
C SER A 207 9.09 -2.32 -14.96
N ILE A 208 8.63 -1.93 -13.77
CA ILE A 208 7.23 -1.73 -13.46
C ILE A 208 6.98 -0.24 -13.20
N GLY A 209 5.85 0.27 -13.68
CA GLY A 209 5.48 1.65 -13.46
C GLY A 209 3.97 1.88 -13.35
N PHE A 210 3.64 3.08 -12.91
CA PHE A 210 2.30 3.52 -12.59
C PHE A 210 2.05 4.94 -13.12
N GLY A 211 0.87 5.14 -13.70
CA GLY A 211 0.37 6.43 -14.15
C GLY A 211 -1.07 6.64 -13.70
N SER A 212 -1.51 7.89 -13.60
CA SER A 212 -2.87 8.20 -13.15
C SER A 212 -3.56 9.22 -14.06
N ASP A 213 -4.86 9.01 -14.29
CA ASP A 213 -5.75 9.90 -15.02
C ASP A 213 -6.96 10.27 -14.16
N THR A 214 -6.74 10.84 -12.96
CA THR A 214 -7.84 11.39 -12.15
C THR A 214 -8.35 12.70 -12.73
N SER A 215 -9.65 12.96 -12.61
CA SER A 215 -10.38 14.09 -13.18
C SER A 215 -10.20 15.37 -12.37
N THR A 216 -10.00 15.26 -11.05
CA THR A 216 -9.54 16.31 -10.15
C THR A 216 -8.16 15.94 -9.59
N GLY A 217 -7.35 16.94 -9.21
CA GLY A 217 -5.93 16.71 -8.86
C GLY A 217 -5.73 15.78 -7.65
N ALA A 218 -4.51 15.27 -7.48
CA ALA A 218 -4.10 14.26 -6.50
C ALA A 218 -4.36 14.59 -5.00
N ASP A 219 -4.84 15.79 -4.68
CA ASP A 219 -5.19 16.22 -3.32
C ASP A 219 -6.64 15.87 -2.93
N ASN A 220 -7.45 15.38 -3.88
CA ASN A 220 -8.86 15.02 -3.69
C ASN A 220 -9.24 13.67 -4.28
N GLU A 221 -8.62 13.26 -5.39
CA GLU A 221 -8.81 11.95 -6.01
C GLU A 221 -7.43 11.37 -6.24
N SER A 222 -7.16 10.19 -5.70
CA SER A 222 -5.84 9.63 -5.85
C SER A 222 -5.81 8.12 -5.91
N PHE A 223 -4.79 7.65 -6.61
CA PHE A 223 -4.35 6.28 -6.54
C PHE A 223 -3.03 6.20 -5.80
N ALA A 224 -2.82 5.12 -5.06
CA ALA A 224 -1.57 4.82 -4.39
C ALA A 224 -1.27 3.32 -4.42
N VAL A 225 0.00 2.96 -4.24
CA VAL A 225 0.47 1.58 -4.21
C VAL A 225 0.99 1.25 -2.82
N ASP A 226 0.63 0.08 -2.31
CA ASP A 226 1.09 -0.46 -1.03
C ASP A 226 1.43 -1.95 -1.13
N ASN A 227 2.12 -2.50 -0.12
CA ASN A 227 2.47 -3.92 0.01
C ASN A 227 3.14 -4.49 -1.24
N PHE A 228 4.07 -3.74 -1.83
CA PHE A 228 4.73 -4.10 -3.07
C PHE A 228 5.70 -5.27 -2.86
N SER A 229 5.72 -6.21 -3.80
CA SER A 229 6.74 -7.24 -3.88
C SER A 229 7.11 -7.56 -5.33
N ALA A 230 8.36 -7.97 -5.53
CA ALA A 230 8.88 -8.48 -6.79
C ALA A 230 9.59 -9.81 -6.56
N LEU A 231 9.27 -10.82 -7.38
CA LEU A 231 9.83 -12.17 -7.34
C LEU A 231 10.49 -12.50 -8.66
N GLY A 232 11.53 -13.33 -8.65
CA GLY A 232 12.28 -13.68 -9.87
C GLY A 232 13.36 -12.65 -10.24
N ILE A 233 13.80 -11.87 -9.25
CA ILE A 233 14.79 -10.80 -9.43
C ILE A 233 16.17 -11.22 -8.94
N ASP A 234 17.22 -10.58 -9.45
CA ASP A 234 18.60 -10.76 -8.98
C ASP A 234 18.95 -9.67 -7.95
N ASP A 235 19.58 -10.07 -6.84
CA ASP A 235 20.10 -9.14 -5.83
C ASP A 235 21.52 -8.62 -6.17
N GLY A 236 22.08 -9.08 -7.29
CA GLY A 236 23.40 -8.70 -7.78
C GLY A 236 24.55 -9.39 -7.03
N LEU A 237 24.27 -10.35 -6.13
CA LEU A 237 25.28 -11.09 -5.38
C LEU A 237 25.56 -12.49 -5.97
N ASN A 238 24.76 -12.98 -6.91
CA ASN A 238 24.87 -14.34 -7.44
C ASN A 238 25.79 -14.52 -8.66
N ASN A 239 26.45 -13.47 -9.18
CA ASN A 239 27.36 -13.60 -10.33
C ASN A 239 28.83 -13.89 -9.96
N SER A 240 29.09 -14.56 -8.82
CA SER A 240 30.45 -14.88 -8.34
C SER A 240 30.79 -16.38 -8.36
N SER A 241 30.25 -17.14 -9.29
CA SER A 241 30.79 -18.49 -9.59
C SER A 241 30.83 -18.75 -11.08
N THR A 242 31.59 -17.93 -11.81
CA THR A 242 32.28 -18.42 -13.00
C THR A 242 33.39 -19.36 -12.51
N GLU A 243 33.06 -20.64 -12.34
CA GLU A 243 34.10 -21.67 -12.32
C GLU A 243 34.81 -21.61 -13.67
N THR A 244 35.99 -21.00 -13.69
CA THR A 244 37.02 -21.22 -14.70
C THR A 244 37.49 -22.67 -14.62
N GLY A 245 36.69 -23.59 -15.15
CA GLY A 245 37.11 -24.94 -15.52
C GLY A 245 37.80 -24.91 -16.88
N ALA A 246 38.96 -24.29 -16.94
CA ALA A 246 39.84 -24.36 -18.10
C ALA A 246 40.27 -25.83 -18.29
N GLY A 247 40.07 -26.35 -19.50
CA GLY A 247 40.66 -27.60 -19.92
C GLY A 247 42.20 -27.53 -19.88
N ALA A 248 42.79 -28.54 -19.25
CA ALA A 248 44.10 -29.12 -19.55
C ALA A 248 44.16 -30.51 -18.93
#